data_AF-A0A3L9MA87-F1
#
_entry.id   AF-A0A3L9MA87-F1
#
_cell.length_a   1.000
_cell.length_b   1.000
_cell.length_c   1.000
_cell.angle_alpha   90.00
_cell.angle_beta   90.00
_cell.angle_gamma   90.00
#
_symmetry.space_group_name_H-M   'P 1'
#
loop_
_entity.id
_entity.type
_entity.pdbx_description
1 polymer ?
#
loop_
_entity_poly.entity_id
_entity_poly.type
_entity_poly.pdbx_seq_one_letter_code
_entity_poly.pdbx_strand_id
1 'polypeptide(L)'
;MSEANIKILKQCLNCGNMFEAHKTTTKYCTHKCNSQHYKLRKRLEQKSEIEQAPILNTKFKSVTKQLPSWLNDYNTNDKKIEHI
;
A
#
# COMPACT_ATOMS: atom_id res chain seq x y z
N MET A 1 -34.68 12.79 -23.63
CA MET A 1 -34.26 13.48 -22.39
C MET A 1 -33.01 14.27 -22.71
N SER A 2 -33.07 15.60 -22.71
CA SER A 2 -31.91 16.47 -22.98
C SER A 2 -31.01 16.52 -21.73
N GLU A 3 -29.80 15.97 -21.81
CA GLU A 3 -28.81 16.02 -20.73
C GLU A 3 -28.27 17.45 -20.61
N ALA A 4 -28.49 18.11 -19.48
CA ALA A 4 -27.89 19.41 -19.20
C ALA A 4 -26.36 19.23 -19.05
N ASN A 5 -25.59 20.01 -19.82
CA ASN A 5 -24.13 20.03 -19.74
C ASN A 5 -23.66 20.80 -18.50
N ILE A 6 -23.82 20.20 -17.32
CA ILE A 6 -23.42 20.80 -16.06
C ILE A 6 -21.91 20.59 -15.89
N LYS A 7 -21.17 21.67 -15.64
CA LYS A 7 -19.75 21.63 -15.26
C LYS A 7 -19.62 22.10 -13.82
N ILE A 8 -19.02 21.29 -12.96
CA ILE A 8 -18.87 21.55 -11.52
C ILE A 8 -17.40 21.45 -11.16
N LEU A 9 -16.79 22.55 -10.69
CA LEU A 9 -15.41 22.50 -10.18
C LEU A 9 -15.41 21.85 -8.79
N LYS A 10 -14.62 20.80 -8.60
CA LYS A 10 -14.53 20.05 -7.33
C LYS A 10 -13.09 19.67 -7.02
N GLN A 11 -12.81 19.42 -5.75
CA GLN A 11 -11.55 18.85 -5.29
C GLN A 11 -11.59 17.31 -5.32
N CYS A 12 -10.54 16.68 -5.84
CA CYS A 12 -10.40 15.22 -5.85
C CYS A 12 -10.12 14.68 -4.44
N LEU A 13 -10.93 13.71 -3.98
CA LEU A 13 -10.76 13.11 -2.65
C LEU A 13 -9.47 12.29 -2.48
N ASN A 14 -8.81 11.89 -3.57
CA ASN A 14 -7.60 11.07 -3.51
C ASN A 14 -6.31 11.90 -3.58
N CYS A 15 -6.21 12.83 -4.54
CA CYS A 15 -4.99 13.61 -4.77
C CYS A 15 -5.09 15.09 -4.36
N GLY A 16 -6.28 15.57 -4.00
CA GLY A 16 -6.49 16.96 -3.59
C GLY A 16 -6.51 17.99 -4.74
N ASN A 17 -6.30 17.58 -5.99
CA ASN A 17 -6.32 18.48 -7.14
C ASN A 17 -7.76 18.91 -7.50
N MET A 18 -7.89 20.16 -7.97
CA MET A 18 -9.14 20.65 -8.56
C MET A 18 -9.37 20.03 -9.94
N PHE A 19 -10.62 19.66 -10.23
CA PHE A 19 -11.03 19.12 -11.53
C PHE A 19 -12.47 19.51 -11.88
N GLU A 20 -12.78 19.52 -13.17
CA GLU A 20 -14.14 19.73 -13.68
C GLU A 20 -14.92 18.40 -13.72
N ALA A 21 -16.04 18.36 -13.01
CA ALA A 21 -16.94 17.22 -12.95
C ALA A 21 -18.21 17.49 -13.77
N HIS A 22 -18.64 16.50 -14.54
CA HIS A 22 -19.90 16.56 -15.29
C HIS A 22 -21.10 15.97 -14.53
N LYS A 23 -20.84 15.25 -13.44
CA LYS A 23 -21.87 14.60 -12.61
C LYS A 23 -21.68 14.97 -11.14
N THR A 24 -22.78 15.12 -10.43
CA THR A 24 -22.78 15.42 -8.99
C THR A 24 -22.16 14.29 -8.17
N THR A 25 -22.25 13.06 -8.65
CA THR A 25 -21.70 11.85 -8.03
C THR A 25 -20.20 11.65 -8.25
N THR A 26 -19.58 12.35 -9.21
CA THR A 26 -18.13 12.24 -9.47
C THR A 26 -17.34 12.88 -8.34
N LYS A 27 -16.46 12.07 -7.71
CA LYS A 27 -15.63 12.45 -6.55
C LYS A 27 -14.13 12.51 -6.84
N TYR A 28 -13.70 12.00 -7.99
CA TYR A 28 -12.28 11.83 -8.33
C TYR A 28 -12.00 12.38 -9.72
N CYS A 29 -10.81 12.95 -9.91
CA CYS A 29 -10.40 13.51 -11.19
C CYS A 29 -10.11 12.44 -12.27
N THR A 30 -9.81 11.20 -11.88
CA THR A 30 -9.51 10.10 -12.80
C THR A 30 -9.93 8.74 -12.22
N HIS A 31 -10.10 7.74 -13.09
CA HIS A 31 -10.32 6.35 -12.68
C HIS A 31 -9.19 5.81 -11.80
N LYS A 32 -7.93 6.19 -12.09
CA LYS A 32 -6.76 5.82 -11.28
C LYS A 32 -6.91 6.28 -9.83
N CYS A 33 -7.32 7.53 -9.61
CA CYS A 33 -7.55 8.08 -8.28
C CYS A 33 -8.67 7.32 -7.54
N ASN A 34 -9.75 6.98 -8.23
CA ASN A 34 -10.83 6.17 -7.65
C ASN A 34 -10.33 4.79 -7.20
N SER A 35 -9.59 4.09 -8.06
CA SER A 35 -9.04 2.76 -7.75
C SER A 35 -8.03 2.78 -6.60
N GLN A 36 -7.17 3.80 -6.54
CA GLN A 36 -6.21 3.97 -5.44
C GLN A 36 -6.93 4.22 -4.13
N HIS A 37 -7.89 5.14 -4.11
CA HIS A 37 -8.66 5.47 -2.92
C HIS A 37 -9.49 4.29 -2.42
N TYR A 38 -10.09 3.51 -3.33
CA TYR A 38 -10.80 2.27 -2.98
C TYR A 38 -9.89 1.27 -2.27
N LYS A 39 -8.70 0.99 -2.83
CA LYS A 39 -7.72 0.08 -2.24
C LYS A 39 -7.23 0.59 -0.89
N LEU A 40 -6.98 1.89 -0.77
CA LEU A 40 -6.60 2.51 0.51
C LEU A 40 -7.68 2.32 1.56
N ARG A 41 -8.94 2.64 1.25
CA ARG A 41 -10.07 2.44 2.17
C ARG A 41 -10.18 0.99 2.64
N LYS A 42 -10.03 0.02 1.75
CA LYS A 42 -10.10 -1.41 2.11
C LYS A 42 -8.96 -1.84 3.03
N ARG A 43 -7.75 -1.32 2.84
CA ARG A 43 -6.62 -1.58 3.75
C ARG A 43 -6.83 -0.95 5.13
N LEU A 44 -7.37 0.28 5.17
CA LEU A 44 -7.65 0.96 6.43
C LEU A 44 -8.77 0.27 7.22
N GLU A 45 -9.80 -0.22 6.53
CA GLU A 45 -10.88 -1.03 7.13
C GLU A 45 -10.31 -2.30 7.79
N GLN A 46 -9.48 -3.07 7.07
CA GLN A 46 -8.80 -4.25 7.61
C GLN A 46 -7.90 -3.89 8.81
N LYS A 47 -7.13 -2.81 8.71
CA LYS A 47 -6.26 -2.37 9.81
C LYS A 47 -7.08 -1.98 11.05
N SER A 48 -8.18 -1.25 10.86
CA SER A 48 -9.04 -0.81 11.96
C SER A 48 -9.71 -1.98 12.69
N GLU A 49 -10.01 -3.07 11.99
CA GLU A 49 -10.53 -4.30 12.62
C GLU A 49 -9.47 -4.96 13.52
N ILE A 50 -8.22 -5.00 13.06
CA ILE A 50 -7.09 -5.56 13.84
C ILE A 50 -6.77 -4.68 15.05
N GLU A 51 -6.77 -3.36 14.90
CA GLU A 51 -6.50 -2.43 16.02
C GLU A 51 -7.57 -2.50 17.11
N GLN A 52 -8.81 -2.86 16.77
CA GLN A 52 -9.90 -3.06 17.72
C GLN A 52 -9.91 -4.45 18.36
N ALA A 53 -9.18 -5.42 17.78
CA ALA A 53 -9.06 -6.73 18.36
C ALA A 53 -8.21 -6.65 19.65
N PRO A 54 -8.64 -7.29 20.75
CA PRO A 54 -7.82 -7.36 21.95
C PRO A 54 -6.50 -8.06 21.60
N ILE A 55 -5.37 -7.43 21.95
CA ILE A 55 -4.04 -8.01 21.76
C ILE A 55 -3.98 -9.28 22.61
N LEU A 56 -4.20 -10.44 22.00
CA LEU A 56 -3.96 -11.71 22.65
C LEU A 56 -2.45 -11.78 22.89
N ASN A 57 -2.04 -11.72 24.15
CA ASN A 57 -0.65 -11.89 24.59
C ASN A 57 -0.26 -13.37 24.40
N THR A 58 -0.07 -13.77 23.15
CA THR A 58 0.52 -15.06 22.83
C THR A 58 2.00 -14.96 23.16
N LYS A 59 2.43 -15.66 24.21
CA LYS A 59 3.84 -15.83 24.54
C LYS A 59 4.57 -16.40 23.32
N PHE A 60 5.22 -15.53 22.55
CA PHE A 60 6.08 -15.94 21.45
C PHE A 60 7.25 -16.71 22.06
N LYS A 61 7.27 -18.03 21.86
CA LYS A 61 8.44 -18.84 22.17
C LYS A 61 9.52 -18.44 21.17
N SER A 62 10.57 -17.79 21.65
CA SER A 62 11.76 -17.49 20.84
C SER A 62 12.37 -18.81 20.37
N VAL A 63 12.10 -19.18 19.12
CA VAL A 63 12.71 -20.33 18.49
C VAL A 63 14.12 -19.91 18.06
N THR A 64 15.11 -20.14 18.93
CA THR A 64 16.52 -20.09 18.56
C THR A 64 16.82 -21.32 17.71
N LYS A 65 16.50 -21.26 16.41
CA LYS A 65 16.97 -22.27 15.45
C LYS A 65 18.46 -22.09 15.28
N GLN A 66 19.24 -23.03 15.80
CA GLN A 66 20.64 -23.17 15.41
C GLN A 66 20.70 -23.28 13.88
N LEU A 67 21.52 -22.45 13.26
CA LEU A 67 21.66 -22.37 11.82
C LEU A 67 22.24 -23.69 11.29
N PRO A 68 21.72 -24.25 10.19
CA PRO A 68 22.23 -25.51 9.68
C PRO A 68 23.68 -25.37 9.17
N SER A 69 24.48 -26.41 9.39
CA SER A 69 25.93 -26.43 9.18
C SER A 69 26.38 -26.05 7.77
N TRP A 70 25.52 -26.21 6.75
CA TRP A 70 25.87 -25.92 5.35
C TRP A 70 25.96 -24.42 5.02
N LEU A 71 25.54 -23.51 5.92
CA LEU A 71 25.69 -22.07 5.71
C LEU A 71 27.06 -21.51 6.11
N ASN A 72 27.95 -22.32 6.70
CA ASN A 72 29.28 -21.87 7.11
C ASN A 72 30.33 -21.90 5.98
N ASP A 73 29.98 -22.46 4.82
CA ASP A 73 30.91 -22.63 3.70
C ASP A 73 30.75 -21.55 2.61
N TYR A 74 30.12 -20.41 2.90
CA TYR A 74 30.29 -19.20 2.08
C TYR A 74 31.67 -18.58 2.36
N ASN A 75 32.61 -19.29 1.80
CA ASN A 75 34.03 -19.10 1.65
C ASN A 75 34.38 -17.66 1.24
N THR A 76 35.12 -16.97 2.11
CA THR A 76 35.85 -15.73 1.83
C THR A 76 36.98 -15.99 0.82
N ASN A 77 36.65 -16.17 -0.46
CA ASN A 77 37.66 -16.28 -1.52
C ASN A 77 37.22 -15.59 -2.82
N ASP A 78 36.74 -14.36 -2.71
CA ASP A 78 36.44 -13.54 -3.89
C ASP A 78 36.90 -12.09 -3.71
N LYS A 79 38.23 -11.90 -3.53
CA LYS A 79 38.95 -10.65 -3.85
C LYS A 79 40.41 -10.94 -4.17
N LYS A 80 40.69 -11.43 -5.37
CA LYS A 80 41.97 -11.16 -6.04
C LYS A 80 41.67 -10.70 -7.47
N ILE A 81 41.22 -9.45 -7.58
CA ILE A 81 41.36 -8.70 -8.83
C ILE A 81 42.84 -8.36 -8.91
N GLU A 82 43.58 -9.10 -9.76
CA GLU A 82 44.91 -8.67 -10.18
C GLU A 82 44.75 -7.40 -11.02
N HIS A 83 45.15 -6.27 -10.44
CA HIS A 83 45.47 -5.07 -11.19
C HIS A 83 46.88 -5.26 -11.79
N ILE A 84 46.94 -5.40 -13.12
CA ILE A 84 48.08 -4.98 -13.95
C ILE A 84 47.51 -4.13 -15.07
#